data_AF-A0A316L0G9-F1
#
_entry.id   AF-A0A316L0G9-F1
#
_cell.length_a   1.000
_cell.length_b   1.000
_cell.length_c   1.000
_cell.angle_alpha   90.00
_cell.angle_beta   90.00
_cell.angle_gamma   90.00
#
_symmetry.space_group_name_H-M   'P 1'
#
loop_
_entity.id
_entity.type
_entity.pdbx_description
1 polymer ?
#
loop_
_entity_poly.entity_id
_entity_poly.type
_entity_poly.pdbx_seq_one_letter_code
_entity_poly.pdbx_strand_id
1 'polypeptide(L)'
;MRRRNTNNMKTVPTSMESAKKRVARLKKFYNHLSIYIIVNILLFGIKAYFMDFFDGSSTEHINLSKWIVWNMISTPVIWGIFLAIHAAKVFSHPLVNKWEERQIQKYIEREENDIPKF
;
A
#
# COMPACT_ATOMS: atom_id res chain seq x y z
N MET A 1 -13.05 48.65 18.07
CA MET A 1 -12.95 47.94 16.77
C MET A 1 -12.31 46.57 16.97
N ARG A 2 -13.07 45.48 16.86
CA ARG A 2 -12.59 44.10 17.08
C ARG A 2 -12.03 43.55 15.75
N ARG A 3 -10.71 43.42 15.64
CA ARG A 3 -10.05 42.81 14.48
C ARG A 3 -10.46 41.33 14.40
N ARG A 4 -11.22 40.96 13.37
CA ARG A 4 -11.51 39.56 13.05
C ARG A 4 -10.21 38.91 12.58
N ASN A 5 -9.68 37.99 13.39
CA ASN A 5 -8.55 37.14 13.02
C ASN A 5 -9.03 36.09 12.02
N THR A 6 -8.62 36.22 10.75
CA THR A 6 -9.05 35.38 9.61
C THR A 6 -8.13 34.18 9.35
N ASN A 7 -7.26 33.81 10.29
CA ASN A 7 -6.22 32.79 10.07
C ASN A 7 -6.74 31.33 10.15
N ASN A 8 -7.98 31.06 9.74
CA ASN A 8 -8.49 29.69 9.78
C ASN A 8 -9.52 29.35 8.70
N MET A 9 -9.35 29.91 7.50
CA MET A 9 -10.09 29.42 6.34
C MET A 9 -9.50 28.07 5.92
N LYS A 10 -9.92 26.99 6.62
CA LYS A 10 -9.76 25.62 6.16
C LYS A 10 -10.35 25.58 4.75
N THR A 11 -9.49 25.61 3.73
CA THR A 11 -9.91 25.54 2.34
C THR A 11 -10.58 24.20 2.14
N VAL A 12 -11.91 24.18 2.21
CA VAL A 12 -12.72 23.00 1.95
C VAL A 12 -12.43 22.62 0.49
N PRO A 13 -11.74 21.51 0.21
CA PRO A 13 -11.38 21.20 -1.16
C PRO A 13 -12.68 21.00 -1.94
N THR A 14 -12.85 21.75 -3.03
CA THR A 14 -14.00 21.59 -3.94
C THR A 14 -14.10 20.12 -4.36
N SER A 15 -15.32 19.57 -4.50
CA SER A 15 -15.51 18.12 -4.67
C SER A 15 -14.77 17.56 -5.90
N MET A 16 -14.53 18.40 -6.92
CA MET A 16 -13.75 18.06 -8.11
C MET A 16 -12.26 17.85 -7.82
N GLU A 17 -11.64 18.64 -6.95
CA GLU A 17 -10.21 18.51 -6.63
C GLU A 17 -9.91 17.30 -5.74
N SER A 18 -10.80 17.04 -4.77
CA SER A 18 -10.71 15.87 -3.89
C SER A 18 -10.94 14.57 -4.67
N ALA A 19 -11.89 14.56 -5.62
CA ALA A 19 -12.09 13.45 -6.55
C ALA A 19 -10.85 13.21 -7.44
N LYS A 20 -10.28 14.25 -8.06
CA LYS A 20 -9.06 14.15 -8.89
C LYS A 20 -7.87 13.60 -8.11
N LYS A 21 -7.64 14.08 -6.88
CA LYS A 21 -6.56 13.55 -6.01
C LYS A 21 -6.76 12.08 -5.67
N ARG A 22 -8.00 11.63 -5.49
CA ARG A 22 -8.32 10.22 -5.21
C ARG A 22 -8.03 9.33 -6.43
N VAL A 23 -8.43 9.76 -7.62
CA VAL A 23 -8.11 9.06 -8.89
C VAL A 23 -6.60 9.01 -9.15
N ALA A 24 -5.88 10.11 -8.90
CA ALA A 24 -4.42 10.14 -9.07
C ALA A 24 -3.69 9.15 -8.15
N ARG A 25 -4.16 8.99 -6.90
CA ARG A 25 -3.63 7.96 -5.98
C ARG A 25 -3.91 6.55 -6.46
N LEU A 26 -5.13 6.28 -6.94
CA LEU A 26 -5.47 4.99 -7.56
C LEU A 26 -4.57 4.70 -8.76
N LYS A 27 -4.41 5.65 -9.68
CA LYS A 27 -3.59 5.47 -10.89
C LYS A 27 -2.15 5.11 -10.56
N LYS A 28 -1.55 5.76 -9.55
CA LYS A 28 -0.21 5.40 -9.08
C LYS A 28 -0.17 3.99 -8.50
N PHE A 29 -1.16 3.59 -7.70
CA PHE A 29 -1.24 2.23 -7.16
C PHE A 29 -1.37 1.17 -8.28
N TYR A 30 -2.28 1.38 -9.24
CA TYR A 30 -2.47 0.46 -10.36
C TYR A 30 -1.21 0.30 -11.20
N ASN A 31 -0.41 1.36 -11.40
CA ASN A 31 0.86 1.23 -12.12
C ASN A 31 1.82 0.23 -11.43
N HIS A 32 1.95 0.31 -10.09
CA HIS A 32 2.79 -0.61 -9.32
C HIS A 32 2.22 -2.03 -9.34
N LEU A 33 0.89 -2.18 -9.24
CA LEU A 33 0.23 -3.48 -9.34
C LEU A 33 0.39 -4.11 -10.73
N SER A 34 0.24 -3.33 -11.80
CA SER A 34 0.42 -3.83 -13.17
C SER A 34 1.84 -4.33 -13.40
N ILE A 35 2.86 -3.59 -12.96
CA ILE A 35 4.26 -4.02 -13.05
C ILE A 35 4.47 -5.30 -12.23
N TYR A 36 3.91 -5.39 -11.03
CA TYR A 36 3.97 -6.60 -10.21
C TYR A 36 3.37 -7.81 -10.93
N ILE A 37 2.19 -7.69 -11.54
CA ILE A 37 1.53 -8.78 -12.28
C ILE A 37 2.38 -9.20 -13.48
N ILE A 38 2.88 -8.24 -14.27
CA ILE A 38 3.72 -8.51 -15.45
C ILE A 38 4.98 -9.27 -15.04
N VAL A 39 5.66 -8.82 -13.98
CA VAL A 39 6.85 -9.49 -13.46
C VAL A 39 6.49 -10.91 -13.00
N ASN A 40 5.43 -11.11 -12.22
CA ASN A 40 5.04 -12.46 -11.78
C ASN A 40 4.73 -13.41 -12.96
N ILE A 41 4.02 -12.93 -13.98
CA ILE A 41 3.73 -13.72 -15.20
C ILE A 41 5.02 -14.05 -15.94
N LEU A 42 5.91 -13.08 -16.11
CA LEU A 42 7.21 -13.29 -16.75
C LEU A 42 8.06 -14.31 -15.99
N LEU A 43 8.09 -14.22 -14.66
CA LEU A 43 8.84 -15.15 -13.80
C LEU A 43 8.28 -16.59 -13.88
N PHE A 44 6.96 -16.75 -13.84
CA PHE A 44 6.32 -18.06 -14.03
C PHE A 44 6.54 -18.59 -15.46
N GLY A 45 6.46 -17.73 -16.47
CA GLY A 45 6.68 -18.10 -17.88
C GLY A 45 8.12 -18.55 -18.14
N ILE A 46 9.11 -17.81 -17.63
CA ILE A 46 10.53 -18.19 -17.66
C ILE A 46 10.71 -19.54 -16.96
N LYS A 47 10.18 -19.71 -15.74
CA LYS A 47 10.29 -20.99 -15.02
C LYS A 47 9.70 -22.14 -15.83
N ALA A 48 8.50 -21.99 -16.38
CA ALA A 48 7.85 -23.05 -17.17
C ALA A 48 8.66 -23.38 -18.43
N TYR A 49 9.10 -22.37 -19.18
CA TYR A 49 9.86 -22.55 -20.42
C TYR A 49 11.23 -23.18 -20.17
N PHE A 50 11.94 -22.77 -19.10
CA PHE A 50 13.23 -23.34 -18.75
C PHE A 50 13.10 -24.73 -18.11
N MET A 51 12.02 -25.03 -17.38
CA MET A 51 11.79 -26.36 -16.80
C MET A 51 11.52 -27.41 -17.88
N ASP A 52 10.81 -27.03 -18.95
CA ASP A 52 10.66 -27.86 -20.15
C ASP A 52 11.98 -28.01 -20.95
N PHE A 53 12.87 -27.02 -20.90
CA PHE A 53 14.15 -27.04 -21.61
C PHE A 53 15.26 -27.82 -20.89
N PHE A 54 15.26 -27.83 -19.55
CA PHE A 54 16.31 -28.42 -18.71
C PHE A 54 16.10 -29.88 -18.32
N ASP A 55 14.97 -30.49 -18.66
CA ASP A 55 14.73 -31.93 -18.43
C ASP A 55 15.74 -32.83 -19.19
N GLY A 56 16.56 -32.26 -20.08
CA GLY A 56 17.59 -32.95 -20.85
C GLY A 56 19.06 -32.68 -20.49
N SER A 57 19.43 -31.68 -19.67
CA SER A 57 20.87 -31.38 -19.50
C SER A 57 21.30 -30.64 -18.22
N SER A 58 22.13 -31.34 -17.46
CA SER A 58 23.36 -30.84 -16.82
C SER A 58 23.25 -30.07 -15.50
N THR A 59 23.56 -30.84 -14.46
CA THR A 59 23.61 -30.58 -13.01
C THR A 59 24.75 -29.65 -12.53
N GLU A 60 25.33 -28.79 -13.35
CA GLU A 60 26.57 -28.04 -12.98
C GLU A 60 26.33 -26.56 -12.59
N HIS A 61 25.14 -25.97 -12.81
CA HIS A 61 24.87 -24.53 -12.55
C HIS A 61 24.18 -24.21 -11.20
N ILE A 62 24.22 -25.13 -10.24
CA ILE A 62 23.33 -25.17 -9.07
C ILE A 62 23.42 -23.91 -8.18
N ASN A 63 24.58 -23.28 -8.06
CA ASN A 63 24.76 -22.11 -7.18
C ASN A 63 24.21 -20.80 -7.78
N LEU A 64 24.43 -20.54 -9.07
CA LEU A 64 23.86 -19.37 -9.75
C LEU A 64 22.34 -19.49 -9.85
N SER A 65 21.85 -20.70 -10.15
CA SER A 65 20.41 -20.98 -10.23
C SER A 65 19.71 -20.75 -8.89
N LYS A 66 20.28 -21.21 -7.77
CA LYS A 66 19.70 -20.96 -6.44
C LYS A 66 19.65 -19.49 -6.07
N TRP A 67 20.71 -18.72 -6.34
CA TRP A 67 20.73 -17.28 -6.04
C TRP A 67 19.71 -16.51 -6.90
N ILE A 68 19.62 -16.81 -8.20
CA ILE A 68 18.63 -16.21 -9.09
C ILE A 68 17.21 -16.57 -8.63
N VAL A 69 16.91 -17.86 -8.41
CA VAL A 69 15.59 -18.32 -7.97
C VAL A 69 15.19 -17.70 -6.63
N TRP A 70 16.14 -17.56 -5.69
CA TRP A 70 15.86 -16.93 -4.41
C TRP A 70 15.52 -15.43 -4.56
N ASN A 71 16.29 -14.67 -5.35
CA ASN A 71 15.99 -13.26 -5.63
C ASN A 71 14.67 -13.09 -6.41
N MET A 72 14.38 -14.06 -7.28
CA MET A 72 13.17 -14.13 -8.09
C MET A 72 11.90 -14.34 -7.25
N ILE A 73 12.01 -15.02 -6.10
CA ILE A 73 10.90 -15.23 -5.17
C ILE A 73 10.87 -14.14 -4.09
N SER A 74 12.03 -13.72 -3.57
CA SER A 74 12.10 -12.74 -2.48
C SER A 74 11.66 -11.34 -2.94
N THR A 75 12.01 -10.94 -4.17
CA THR A 75 11.66 -9.61 -4.69
C THR A 75 10.14 -9.43 -4.83
N PRO A 76 9.38 -10.34 -5.46
CA PRO A 76 7.91 -10.27 -5.48
C PRO A 76 7.30 -10.35 -4.08
N VAL A 77 7.82 -11.17 -3.16
CA VAL A 77 7.26 -11.28 -1.81
C VAL A 77 7.37 -9.95 -1.06
N ILE A 78 8.55 -9.32 -1.07
CA ILE A 78 8.77 -8.02 -0.41
C ILE A 78 7.90 -6.93 -1.08
N TRP A 79 7.87 -6.90 -2.42
CA TRP A 79 7.03 -5.96 -3.16
C TRP A 79 5.54 -6.18 -2.92
N GLY A 80 5.10 -7.44 -2.77
CA GLY A 80 3.73 -7.82 -2.45
C GLY A 80 3.29 -7.28 -1.09
N ILE A 81 4.15 -7.38 -0.07
CA ILE A 81 3.91 -6.80 1.26
C ILE A 81 3.78 -5.27 1.16
N PHE A 82 4.69 -4.62 0.42
CA PHE A 82 4.65 -3.16 0.22
C PHE A 82 3.38 -2.72 -0.52
N LEU A 83 2.95 -3.48 -1.53
CA LEU A 83 1.70 -3.28 -2.25
C LEU A 83 0.48 -3.46 -1.35
N ALA A 84 0.46 -4.48 -0.48
CA ALA A 84 -0.65 -4.72 0.44
C ALA A 84 -0.84 -3.55 1.42
N ILE A 85 0.25 -3.02 1.99
CA ILE A 85 0.22 -1.85 2.86
C ILE A 85 -0.26 -0.61 2.07
N HIS A 86 0.24 -0.42 0.85
CA HIS A 86 -0.17 0.70 0.01
C HIS A 86 -1.64 0.61 -0.41
N ALA A 87 -2.12 -0.60 -0.71
CA ALA A 87 -3.52 -0.89 -1.00
C ALA A 87 -4.38 -0.56 0.22
N ALA A 88 -4.02 -1.03 1.42
CA ALA A 88 -4.73 -0.69 2.65
C ALA A 88 -4.81 0.83 2.87
N LYS A 89 -3.75 1.59 2.56
CA LYS A 89 -3.74 3.06 2.67
C LYS A 89 -4.61 3.75 1.60
N VAL A 90 -4.60 3.26 0.36
CA VAL A 90 -5.35 3.86 -0.76
C VAL A 90 -6.83 3.51 -0.70
N PHE A 91 -7.15 2.28 -0.33
CA PHE A 91 -8.51 1.77 -0.15
C PHE A 91 -9.05 1.98 1.27
N SER A 92 -8.27 2.60 2.18
CA SER A 92 -8.78 2.96 3.50
C SER A 92 -10.08 3.73 3.34
N HIS A 93 -11.16 3.05 3.72
CA HIS A 93 -12.50 3.51 3.45
C HIS A 93 -12.80 4.68 4.39
N PRO A 94 -13.57 5.70 3.98
CA PRO A 94 -14.00 6.74 4.92
C PRO A 94 -14.71 6.20 6.17
N LEU A 95 -15.19 4.95 6.14
CA LEU A 95 -15.74 4.24 7.29
C LEU A 95 -14.68 3.82 8.32
N VAL A 96 -13.48 3.42 7.88
CA VAL A 96 -12.36 3.05 8.77
C VAL A 96 -11.85 4.29 9.47
N ASN A 97 -11.64 5.39 8.75
CA ASN A 97 -11.23 6.66 9.33
C ASN A 97 -12.27 7.19 10.33
N LYS A 98 -13.58 7.13 9.99
CA LYS A 98 -14.66 7.49 10.93
C LYS A 98 -14.75 6.56 12.15
N TRP A 99 -14.29 5.32 12.03
CA TRP A 99 -14.26 4.39 13.16
C TRP A 99 -13.06 4.68 14.06
N GLU A 100 -11.85 4.90 13.50
CA GLU A 100 -10.66 5.30 14.25
C GLU A 100 -10.88 6.60 15.03
N GLU A 101 -11.44 7.62 14.37
CA GLU A 101 -11.74 8.92 14.99
C GLU A 101 -12.71 8.78 16.17
N ARG A 102 -13.68 7.85 16.06
CA ARG A 102 -14.60 7.51 17.17
C ARG A 102 -13.92 6.75 18.29
N GLN A 103 -12.93 5.90 18.02
CA GLN A 103 -12.18 5.23 19.09
C GLN A 103 -11.30 6.22 19.83
N ILE A 104 -10.60 7.11 19.12
CA ILE A 104 -9.74 8.14 19.72
C ILE A 104 -10.56 9.06 20.62
N GLN A 105 -11.74 9.51 20.18
CA GLN A 105 -12.65 10.29 21.04
C GLN A 105 -13.04 9.56 22.32
N LYS A 106 -13.33 8.26 22.25
CA LYS A 106 -13.67 7.46 23.43
C LYS A 106 -12.51 7.35 24.43
N TYR A 107 -11.26 7.30 23.95
CA TYR A 107 -10.10 7.27 24.84
C TYR A 107 -9.91 8.62 25.55
N ILE A 108 -10.04 9.73 24.82
CA ILE A 108 -9.96 11.08 25.40
C ILE A 108 -11.07 11.31 26.43
N GLU A 109 -12.31 10.92 26.11
CA GLU A 109 -13.46 11.07 27.01
C GLU A 109 -13.34 10.20 28.27
N ARG A 110 -12.69 9.04 28.19
CA ARG A 110 -12.36 8.22 29.37
C ARG A 110 -11.29 8.89 30.23
N GLU A 111 -10.22 9.39 29.62
CA GLU A 111 -9.17 10.10 30.35
C GLU A 111 -9.72 11.36 31.04
N GLU A 112 -10.58 12.14 30.38
CA GLU A 112 -11.20 13.35 30.95
C GLU A 112 -12.14 13.05 32.12
N ASN A 113 -12.86 11.93 32.10
CA ASN A 113 -13.73 11.51 33.21
C ASN A 113 -12.96 10.87 34.38
N ASP A 114 -11.77 10.31 34.13
CA ASP A 114 -10.88 9.74 35.16
C ASP A 114 -9.96 10.78 35.80
N ILE A 115 -9.94 12.04 35.34
CA ILE A 115 -9.26 13.13 36.07
C ILE A 115 -10.12 13.51 37.28
N PRO A 116 -9.68 13.24 38.53
CA PRO A 116 -10.41 13.68 39.71
C PRO A 116 -10.49 15.22 39.68
N LYS A 117 -11.72 15.73 39.63
CA LYS A 117 -11.99 17.17 39.71
C LYS A 117 -11.60 17.64 41.12
N PHE A 118 -10.42 18.26 41.23
CA PHE A 118 -9.97 18.96 42.44
C PHE A 118 -10.58 20.37 42.51
#